data_AF-A0A8T4PFP4-F1
#
_entry.id   AF-A0A8T4PFP4-F1
#
_cell.length_a   1.000
_cell.length_b   1.000
_cell.length_c   1.000
_cell.angle_alpha   90.00
_cell.angle_beta   90.00
_cell.angle_gamma   90.00
#
_symmetry.space_group_name_H-M   'P 1'
#
loop_
_entity.id
_entity.type
_entity.pdbx_description
1 polymer ?
#
loop_
_entity_poly.entity_id
_entity_poly.type
_entity_poly.pdbx_seq_one_letter_code
_entity_poly.pdbx_strand_id
1 'polypeptide(L)'
;MKKTTVLFLFLVIFIASCKPSVQKKEPFCGDNVCQSNEKENGCAADCGGFQGITKLECANAKGSWNDCGSPCAGTDAEFCIQVCSPQCECGGIAGFNCPTGYKCRLSGKITDELGVCVKE
;
A
#
# COMPACT_ATOMS: atom_id res chain seq x y z
N MET A 1 -11.09 -17.92 61.91
CA MET A 1 -11.94 -17.90 60.69
C MET A 1 -11.26 -17.10 59.59
N LYS A 2 -11.23 -17.67 58.37
CA LYS A 2 -11.09 -17.02 57.04
C LYS A 2 -9.83 -16.19 56.74
N LYS A 3 -8.72 -16.83 56.39
CA LYS A 3 -7.62 -16.19 55.62
C LYS A 3 -7.00 -17.07 54.52
N THR A 4 -7.69 -18.11 54.07
CA THR A 4 -7.14 -19.08 53.10
C THR A 4 -7.80 -19.06 51.71
N THR A 5 -8.74 -18.14 51.46
CA THR A 5 -9.62 -18.19 50.27
C THR A 5 -9.42 -17.01 49.32
N VAL A 6 -8.21 -16.43 49.25
CA VAL A 6 -7.93 -15.33 48.29
C VAL A 6 -6.77 -15.67 47.36
N LEU A 7 -5.90 -16.61 47.72
CA LEU A 7 -4.73 -16.95 46.91
C LEU A 7 -5.05 -17.85 45.71
N PHE A 8 -6.15 -18.63 45.75
CA PHE A 8 -6.54 -19.50 44.65
C PHE A 8 -7.40 -18.82 43.57
N LEU A 9 -7.95 -17.62 43.84
CA LEU A 9 -8.81 -16.92 42.88
C LEU A 9 -8.02 -16.14 41.82
N PHE A 10 -6.73 -15.89 42.04
CA PHE A 10 -5.87 -15.17 41.09
C PHE A 10 -5.24 -16.09 40.02
N LEU A 11 -5.20 -17.41 40.24
CA LEU A 11 -4.50 -18.32 39.32
C LEU A 11 -5.37 -18.85 38.16
N VAL A 12 -6.70 -18.67 38.22
CA VAL A 12 -7.62 -19.30 37.24
C VAL A 12 -8.08 -18.33 36.14
N ILE A 13 -7.78 -17.03 36.25
CA ILE A 13 -8.35 -16.01 35.33
C ILE A 13 -7.47 -15.74 34.10
N PHE A 14 -6.23 -16.23 34.03
CA PHE A 14 -5.28 -15.86 32.96
C PHE A 14 -5.12 -16.85 31.79
N ILE A 15 -5.90 -17.95 31.74
CA ILE A 15 -5.81 -18.94 30.64
C ILE A 15 -7.07 -19.00 29.75
N ALA A 16 -8.04 -18.10 29.95
CA ALA A 16 -9.21 -18.05 29.09
C ALA A 16 -8.99 -17.13 27.88
N SER A 17 -8.79 -17.76 26.72
CA SER A 17 -8.96 -17.18 25.38
C SER A 17 -7.83 -16.31 24.84
N CYS A 18 -6.70 -16.94 24.54
CA CYS A 18 -6.07 -16.65 23.25
C CYS A 18 -6.68 -17.62 22.22
N LYS A 19 -7.91 -17.35 21.79
CA LYS A 19 -8.41 -17.98 20.55
C LYS A 19 -7.51 -17.44 19.44
N PRO A 20 -6.85 -18.28 18.62
CA PRO A 20 -6.27 -17.76 17.40
C PRO A 20 -7.46 -17.17 16.63
N SER A 21 -7.47 -15.85 16.50
CA SER A 21 -8.37 -15.18 15.58
C SER A 21 -8.03 -15.76 14.22
N VAL A 22 -8.89 -16.65 13.73
CA VAL A 22 -8.91 -17.01 12.32
C VAL A 22 -9.24 -15.70 11.64
N GLN A 23 -8.21 -14.96 11.26
CA GLN A 23 -8.36 -13.84 10.37
C GLN A 23 -8.90 -14.45 9.10
N LYS A 24 -10.21 -14.36 8.90
CA LYS A 24 -10.74 -14.33 7.54
C LYS A 24 -10.05 -13.13 6.93
N LYS A 25 -8.97 -13.38 6.20
CA LYS A 25 -8.24 -12.34 5.49
C LYS A 25 -9.25 -11.77 4.54
N GLU A 26 -9.68 -10.55 4.83
CA GLU A 26 -10.60 -9.86 3.95
C GLU A 26 -9.93 -9.67 2.59
N PRO A 27 -10.72 -9.71 1.52
CA PRO A 27 -10.24 -9.46 0.16
C PRO A 27 -9.50 -8.11 0.08
N PHE A 28 -8.35 -8.03 -0.59
CA PHE A 28 -7.56 -6.79 -0.66
C PHE A 28 -6.84 -6.56 -2.00
N CYS A 29 -6.82 -5.29 -2.38
CA CYS A 29 -6.07 -4.70 -3.48
C CYS A 29 -4.64 -5.24 -3.63
N GLY A 30 -4.21 -5.53 -4.85
CA GLY A 30 -2.80 -5.82 -5.14
C GLY A 30 -2.35 -7.23 -4.73
N ASP A 31 -3.28 -8.11 -4.33
CA ASP A 31 -3.03 -9.54 -4.14
C ASP A 31 -3.11 -10.35 -5.46
N ASN A 32 -3.37 -9.66 -6.58
CA ASN A 32 -3.54 -10.18 -7.94
C ASN A 32 -4.75 -11.12 -8.11
N VAL A 33 -5.62 -11.16 -7.09
CA VAL A 33 -6.92 -11.78 -7.17
C VAL A 33 -7.96 -10.67 -7.33
N CYS A 34 -8.97 -10.97 -8.12
CA CYS A 34 -10.03 -10.05 -8.52
C CYS A 34 -11.31 -10.72 -8.04
N GLN A 35 -11.46 -10.83 -6.72
CA GLN A 35 -12.68 -11.32 -6.08
C GLN A 35 -13.86 -10.40 -6.35
N SER A 36 -15.10 -10.87 -6.26
CA SER A 36 -16.32 -10.05 -6.44
C SER A 36 -16.45 -8.87 -5.46
N ASN A 37 -15.60 -8.83 -4.44
CA ASN A 37 -15.40 -7.79 -3.43
C ASN A 37 -14.01 -7.12 -3.52
N GLU A 38 -13.28 -7.41 -4.58
CA GLU A 38 -12.04 -6.77 -5.07
C GLU A 38 -12.35 -6.34 -6.52
N LYS A 39 -11.37 -6.22 -7.42
CA LYS A 39 -11.41 -6.39 -8.90
C LYS A 39 -10.60 -5.34 -9.63
N GLU A 40 -10.58 -5.33 -10.98
CA GLU A 40 -10.25 -4.16 -11.80
C GLU A 40 -11.28 -3.83 -12.88
N ASN A 41 -11.53 -4.63 -13.90
CA ASN A 41 -12.68 -4.35 -14.78
C ASN A 41 -14.07 -4.50 -14.09
N GLY A 42 -14.08 -5.01 -12.86
CA GLY A 42 -15.20 -4.90 -11.91
C GLY A 42 -14.86 -4.09 -10.65
N CYS A 43 -13.67 -3.50 -10.58
CA CYS A 43 -13.14 -2.65 -9.50
C CYS A 43 -11.78 -1.99 -9.91
N ALA A 44 -11.59 -1.20 -11.00
CA ALA A 44 -10.32 -0.89 -11.78
C ALA A 44 -9.25 -0.07 -11.04
N ALA A 45 -9.16 -0.38 -9.78
CA ALA A 45 -9.36 0.54 -8.68
C ALA A 45 -8.97 -0.18 -7.39
N ASP A 46 -9.15 -1.51 -7.30
CA ASP A 46 -8.53 -2.40 -6.32
C ASP A 46 -7.11 -2.78 -6.77
N CYS A 47 -6.83 -2.75 -8.06
CA CYS A 47 -5.47 -2.99 -8.57
C CYS A 47 -4.94 -1.83 -9.45
N GLY A 48 -5.60 -0.66 -9.35
CA GLY A 48 -5.42 0.49 -10.24
C GLY A 48 -4.89 1.69 -9.47
N GLY A 49 -3.66 2.09 -9.78
CA GLY A 49 -2.87 3.06 -9.01
C GLY A 49 -3.35 4.51 -9.10
N PHE A 50 -2.57 5.42 -8.49
CA PHE A 50 -2.78 6.87 -8.30
C PHE A 50 -3.31 7.66 -9.53
N GLN A 51 -3.20 7.09 -10.73
CA GLN A 51 -3.61 7.69 -12.00
C GLN A 51 -4.31 6.70 -12.94
N GLY A 52 -4.81 5.56 -12.43
CA GLY A 52 -5.36 4.48 -13.25
C GLY A 52 -4.30 3.59 -13.92
N ILE A 53 -3.04 3.65 -13.46
CA ILE A 53 -1.96 2.76 -13.89
C ILE A 53 -2.04 1.48 -13.06
N THR A 54 -2.19 0.33 -13.71
CA THR A 54 -2.14 -0.98 -13.04
C THR A 54 -0.70 -1.41 -12.73
N LYS A 55 -0.53 -2.35 -11.79
CA LYS A 55 0.78 -2.95 -11.47
C LYS A 55 1.46 -3.58 -12.69
N LEU A 56 0.66 -4.21 -13.56
CA LEU A 56 1.14 -4.84 -14.78
C LEU A 56 1.61 -3.79 -15.81
N GLU A 57 0.87 -2.71 -16.00
CA GLU A 57 1.28 -1.61 -16.88
C GLU A 57 2.58 -0.95 -16.40
N CYS A 58 2.70 -0.72 -15.10
CA CYS A 58 3.92 -0.21 -14.50
C CYS A 58 5.12 -1.15 -14.75
N ALA A 59 4.94 -2.46 -14.51
CA ALA A 59 5.98 -3.46 -14.73
C ALA A 59 6.39 -3.56 -16.22
N ASN A 60 5.42 -3.56 -17.13
CA ASN A 60 5.66 -3.59 -18.58
C ASN A 60 6.43 -2.35 -19.06
N ALA A 61 6.19 -1.20 -18.43
CA ALA A 61 6.93 0.02 -18.68
C ALA A 61 8.31 0.06 -18.02
N LYS A 62 8.71 -0.95 -17.24
CA LYS A 62 9.92 -0.91 -16.39
C LYS A 62 9.88 0.23 -15.37
N GLY A 63 8.70 0.51 -14.82
CA GLY A 63 8.51 1.35 -13.64
C GLY A 63 8.71 0.56 -12.35
N SER A 64 8.77 1.27 -11.22
CA SER A 64 8.82 0.67 -9.89
C SER A 64 7.45 0.79 -9.24
N TRP A 65 6.77 -0.34 -8.98
CA TRP A 65 5.47 -0.29 -8.34
C TRP A 65 5.62 -0.11 -6.82
N ASN A 66 4.89 0.85 -6.26
CA ASN A 66 4.82 1.08 -4.83
C ASN A 66 3.36 1.03 -4.37
N ASP A 67 3.02 0.02 -3.55
CA ASP A 67 1.66 -0.18 -3.00
C ASP A 67 1.28 0.88 -1.94
N CYS A 68 2.26 1.54 -1.31
CA CYS A 68 2.06 2.66 -0.38
C CYS A 68 3.10 3.76 -0.68
N GLY A 69 2.87 4.51 -1.75
CA GLY A 69 3.65 5.68 -2.06
C GLY A 69 2.99 6.98 -1.60
N SER A 70 3.78 8.05 -1.56
CA SER A 70 3.31 9.40 -1.25
C SER A 70 2.57 10.02 -2.45
N PRO A 71 1.30 10.44 -2.31
CA PRO A 71 0.55 11.17 -3.34
C PRO A 71 1.24 12.45 -3.82
N CYS A 72 2.09 13.03 -2.96
CA CYS A 72 2.85 14.23 -3.26
C CYS A 72 4.24 13.93 -3.85
N ALA A 73 4.58 12.68 -4.13
CA ALA A 73 5.84 12.35 -4.79
C ALA A 73 5.97 13.11 -6.12
N GLY A 74 7.17 13.62 -6.39
CA GLY A 74 7.46 14.49 -7.53
C GLY A 74 6.87 15.91 -7.43
N THR A 75 6.32 16.33 -6.30
CA THR A 75 5.88 17.72 -6.06
C THR A 75 6.85 18.45 -5.14
N ASP A 76 6.68 19.77 -4.99
CA ASP A 76 7.47 20.59 -4.08
C ASP A 76 6.91 20.63 -2.64
N ALA A 77 5.86 19.87 -2.35
CA ALA A 77 5.18 19.86 -1.05
C ALA A 77 6.12 19.41 0.08
N GLU A 78 6.34 20.31 1.04
CA GLU A 78 7.21 20.10 2.21
C GLU A 78 6.57 19.17 3.25
N PHE A 79 5.23 19.17 3.32
CA PHE A 79 4.45 18.30 4.18
C PHE A 79 3.40 17.55 3.34
N CYS A 80 3.61 16.26 3.14
CA CYS A 80 2.58 15.38 2.59
C CYS A 80 2.05 14.53 3.75
N ILE A 81 0.80 14.77 4.15
CA ILE A 81 0.13 13.96 5.17
C ILE A 81 0.09 12.52 4.63
N GLN A 82 0.55 11.56 5.44
CA GLN A 82 0.76 10.17 5.02
C GLN A 82 -0.56 9.46 4.72
N VAL A 83 -1.04 9.63 3.49
CA VAL A 83 -2.07 8.76 2.90
C VAL A 83 -1.33 7.81 1.98
N CYS A 84 -1.28 6.52 2.31
CA CYS A 84 -0.76 5.51 1.38
C CYS A 84 -1.63 5.49 0.12
N SER A 85 -1.01 5.63 -1.04
CA SER A 85 -1.67 5.36 -2.32
C SER A 85 -0.79 4.45 -3.18
N PRO A 86 -1.35 3.45 -3.88
CA PRO A 86 -0.62 2.69 -4.87
C PRO A 86 -0.16 3.59 -6.03
N GLN A 87 1.09 3.49 -6.47
CA GLN A 87 1.68 4.34 -7.51
C GLN A 87 2.70 3.58 -8.37
N CYS A 88 2.87 4.05 -9.60
CA CYS A 88 4.04 3.68 -10.42
C CYS A 88 5.11 4.77 -10.29
N GLU A 89 6.22 4.43 -9.67
CA GLU A 89 7.39 5.28 -9.49
C GLU A 89 8.30 5.22 -10.73
N CYS A 90 8.97 6.35 -10.97
CA CYS A 90 9.77 6.57 -12.17
C CYS A 90 11.01 7.40 -11.87
N GLY A 91 11.95 7.47 -12.81
CA GLY A 91 13.20 8.19 -12.63
C GLY A 91 14.17 7.45 -11.71
N GLY A 92 14.84 8.20 -10.85
CA GLY A 92 15.94 7.70 -10.03
C GLY A 92 17.15 7.24 -10.84
N ILE A 93 18.20 6.82 -10.13
CA ILE A 93 19.41 6.26 -10.74
C ILE A 93 19.14 4.99 -11.55
N ALA A 94 18.08 4.27 -11.22
CA ALA A 94 17.65 3.07 -11.92
C ALA A 94 17.01 3.37 -13.29
N GLY A 95 16.63 4.62 -13.56
CA GLY A 95 16.03 5.01 -14.83
C GLY A 95 14.66 4.36 -15.06
N PHE A 96 13.83 4.27 -14.02
CA PHE A 96 12.48 3.70 -14.12
C PHE A 96 11.62 4.53 -15.09
N ASN A 97 10.88 3.86 -15.97
CA ASN A 97 10.09 4.55 -17.02
C ASN A 97 8.59 4.48 -16.72
N CYS A 98 7.85 5.40 -17.32
CA CYS A 98 6.41 5.44 -17.25
C CYS A 98 5.75 4.74 -18.44
N PRO A 99 4.53 4.19 -18.27
CA PRO A 99 3.75 3.67 -19.39
C PRO A 99 3.44 4.74 -20.43
N THR A 100 3.11 4.34 -21.65
CA THR A 100 2.72 5.26 -22.73
C THR A 100 1.54 6.14 -22.30
N GLY A 101 1.64 7.45 -22.55
CA GLY A 101 0.63 8.44 -22.13
C GLY A 101 0.81 8.97 -20.70
N TYR A 102 1.90 8.60 -20.04
CA TYR A 102 2.28 9.10 -18.72
C TYR A 102 3.68 9.71 -18.75
N LYS A 103 3.86 10.80 -18.01
CA LYS A 103 5.15 11.46 -17.76
C LYS A 103 5.64 11.20 -16.35
N CYS A 104 6.96 11.14 -16.20
CA CYS A 104 7.57 11.09 -14.89
C CYS A 104 7.55 12.48 -14.25
N ARG A 105 6.78 12.63 -13.17
CA ARG A 105 6.74 13.86 -12.38
C ARG A 105 7.85 13.84 -11.33
N LEU A 106 8.76 14.82 -11.41
CA LEU A 106 9.89 15.04 -10.51
C LEU A 106 9.81 16.45 -9.94
N SER A 107 10.22 16.66 -8.69
CA SER A 107 10.35 18.00 -8.10
C SER A 107 11.54 18.78 -8.65
N GLY A 108 12.53 18.09 -9.22
CA GLY A 108 13.75 18.65 -9.78
C GLY A 108 14.75 19.16 -8.72
N LYS A 109 14.51 18.88 -7.43
CA LYS A 109 15.31 19.43 -6.32
C LYS A 109 16.60 18.64 -6.04
N ILE A 110 16.66 17.38 -6.45
CA ILE A 110 17.82 16.50 -6.26
C ILE A 110 18.17 15.77 -7.56
N THR A 111 19.46 15.51 -7.77
CA THR A 111 19.92 14.62 -8.83
C THR A 111 19.50 13.20 -8.48
N ASP A 112 18.99 12.45 -9.46
CA ASP A 112 18.46 11.08 -9.29
C ASP A 112 17.21 10.98 -8.41
N GLU A 113 16.34 11.99 -8.49
CA GLU A 113 15.05 11.95 -7.82
C GLU A 113 14.16 10.81 -8.32
N LEU A 114 13.50 10.14 -7.37
CA LEU A 114 12.41 9.23 -7.66
C LEU A 114 11.09 10.01 -7.74
N GLY A 115 10.42 9.89 -8.86
CA GLY A 115 9.14 10.52 -9.16
C GLY A 115 7.99 9.54 -9.20
N VAL A 116 6.85 10.02 -9.68
CA VAL A 116 5.68 9.20 -9.97
C VAL A 116 5.16 9.47 -11.38
N CYS A 117 4.64 8.43 -12.01
CA CYS A 117 4.01 8.51 -13.31
C CYS A 117 2.66 9.19 -13.20
N VAL A 118 2.50 10.31 -13.90
CA VAL A 118 1.26 11.08 -14.00
C VAL A 118 0.80 11.16 -15.44
N LYS A 119 -0.51 11.22 -15.66
CA LYS A 119 -1.08 11.32 -17.00
C LYS A 119 -0.64 12.63 -17.66
N GLU A 120 -0.25 12.55 -18.93
CA GLU A 120 0.11 13.72 -19.74
C GLU A 120 -1.05 14.71 -19.95
#